data_AF-A0A0K6FL28-F1
#
_entry.id   AF-A0A0K6FL28-F1
#
_cell.length_a   1.000
_cell.length_b   1.000
_cell.length_c   1.000
_cell.angle_alpha   90.00
_cell.angle_beta   90.00
_cell.angle_gamma   90.00
#
_symmetry.space_group_name_H-M   'P 1'
#
loop_
_entity.id
_entity.type
_entity.pdbx_description
1 polymer ?
#
loop_
_entity_poly.entity_id
_entity_poly.type
_entity_poly.pdbx_seq_one_letter_code
_entity_poly.pdbx_strand_id
1 'polypeptide(L)'
;MIVPNILVAYINLRLGSSNDAVKVESVTVTGIREQRTTSEFAVFRSLSQHLFRTLAQNEDTDVLDLLSLILSYHNLYTAKCAKCNSIHSSQDNTPAVIRTWVESDSSQWVLQCHHESCSPL
;
A
#
# COMPACT_ATOMS: atom_id res chain seq x y z
N MET A 1 -2.12 -18.93 -20.44
CA MET A 1 -2.79 -17.63 -20.22
C MET A 1 -2.22 -17.02 -18.95
N ILE A 2 -1.49 -15.92 -19.06
CA ILE A 2 -0.97 -15.20 -17.90
C ILE A 2 -2.08 -14.27 -17.41
N VAL A 3 -2.60 -14.51 -16.21
CA VAL A 3 -3.54 -13.57 -15.58
C VAL A 3 -2.71 -12.43 -14.99
N PRO A 4 -2.97 -11.16 -15.36
CA PRO A 4 -2.21 -10.03 -14.85
C PRO A 4 -2.45 -9.85 -13.34
N ASN A 5 -1.40 -9.40 -12.63
CA ASN A 5 -1.50 -9.03 -11.23
C ASN A 5 -2.17 -7.66 -11.14
N ILE A 6 -3.48 -7.66 -10.94
CA ILE A 6 -4.30 -6.45 -10.82
C ILE A 6 -4.64 -6.20 -9.36
N LEU A 7 -4.34 -4.99 -8.90
CA LEU A 7 -4.80 -4.44 -7.63
C LEU A 7 -6.13 -3.73 -7.87
N VAL A 8 -7.17 -4.11 -7.12
CA VAL A 8 -8.45 -3.40 -7.11
C VAL A 8 -8.65 -2.80 -5.72
N ALA A 9 -8.79 -1.48 -5.64
CA ALA A 9 -9.06 -0.76 -4.39
C ALA A 9 -10.50 -0.23 -4.37
N TYR A 10 -11.25 -0.58 -3.34
CA TYR A 10 -12.56 -0.01 -3.02
C TYR A 10 -12.34 1.07 -1.96
N ILE A 11 -12.71 2.30 -2.29
CA ILE A 11 -12.48 3.48 -1.44
C ILE A 11 -13.83 4.02 -1.01
N ASN A 12 -14.07 4.08 0.30
CA ASN A 12 -15.23 4.75 0.88
C ASN A 12 -14.84 6.18 1.24
N LEU A 13 -15.70 7.12 0.87
CA LEU A 13 -15.47 8.55 1.00
C LEU A 13 -16.52 9.14 1.93
N ARG A 14 -16.10 10.10 2.75
CA ARG A 14 -16.98 10.90 3.62
C ARG A 14 -16.81 12.38 3.35
N LEU A 15 -17.82 13.16 3.66
CA LEU A 15 -17.70 14.62 3.67
C LEU A 15 -16.91 15.06 4.91
N GLY A 16 -15.96 15.97 4.70
CA GLY A 16 -15.24 16.66 5.75
C GLY A 16 -16.12 17.70 6.44
N SER A 17 -15.77 18.04 7.68
CA SER A 17 -16.52 19.00 8.51
C SER A 17 -16.30 20.47 8.10
N SER A 18 -15.31 20.77 7.26
CA SER A 18 -15.03 22.11 6.75
C SER A 18 -14.88 22.11 5.22
N ASN A 19 -15.50 23.09 4.55
CA ASN A 19 -15.30 23.43 3.13
C ASN A 19 -15.62 22.34 2.09
N ASP A 20 -16.59 21.44 2.32
CA ASP A 20 -16.97 20.37 1.38
C ASP A 20 -15.79 19.46 0.95
N ALA A 21 -14.71 19.41 1.72
CA ALA A 21 -13.55 18.59 1.39
C ALA A 21 -13.89 17.10 1.51
N VAL A 22 -13.65 16.33 0.45
CA VAL A 22 -13.88 14.88 0.47
C VAL A 22 -12.73 14.19 1.19
N LYS A 23 -13.05 13.37 2.19
CA LYS A 23 -12.06 12.63 3.00
C LYS A 23 -12.20 11.13 2.78
N VAL A 24 -11.10 10.41 2.96
CA VAL A 24 -11.10 8.95 2.94
C VAL A 24 -11.63 8.44 4.27
N GLU A 25 -12.64 7.58 4.22
CA GLU A 25 -13.15 6.87 5.40
C GLU A 25 -12.48 5.50 5.55
N SER A 26 -12.41 4.74 4.45
CA SER A 26 -11.76 3.43 4.45
C SER A 26 -11.32 3.01 3.05
N VAL A 27 -10.37 2.08 3.00
CA VAL A 27 -9.93 1.44 1.76
C VAL A 27 -9.83 -0.06 1.96
N THR A 28 -10.34 -0.82 0.99
CA THR A 28 -10.19 -2.28 0.92
C THR A 28 -9.53 -2.62 -0.39
N VAL A 29 -8.44 -3.41 -0.35
CA VAL A 29 -7.70 -3.83 -1.53
C VAL A 29 -7.92 -5.32 -1.76
N THR A 30 -8.20 -5.68 -3.00
CA THR A 30 -8.42 -7.07 -3.41
C THR A 30 -7.64 -7.40 -4.67
N GLY A 31 -7.17 -8.64 -4.77
CA GLY A 31 -6.66 -9.21 -6.02
C GLY A 31 -7.70 -10.09 -6.72
N ILE A 32 -7.61 -10.20 -8.05
CA ILE A 32 -8.47 -11.11 -8.88
C ILE A 32 -8.49 -12.55 -8.32
N ARG A 33 -7.38 -12.97 -7.72
CA ARG A 33 -7.19 -14.34 -7.20
C ARG A 33 -7.62 -14.51 -5.74
N GLU A 34 -7.91 -13.42 -5.01
CA GLU A 34 -8.38 -13.52 -3.62
C GLU A 34 -9.87 -13.85 -3.49
N GLN A 35 -10.67 -13.58 -4.53
CA GLN A 35 -12.13 -13.69 -4.45
C GLN A 35 -12.67 -15.12 -4.43
N ARG A 36 -11.83 -16.16 -4.62
CA ARG A 36 -12.34 -17.53 -4.89
C ARG A 36 -12.01 -18.62 -3.86
N THR A 37 -10.91 -18.56 -3.10
CA THR A 37 -10.60 -19.40 -1.90
C THR A 37 -9.19 -19.04 -1.40
N THR A 38 -8.81 -19.47 -0.18
CA THR A 38 -7.45 -19.47 0.44
C THR A 38 -6.33 -19.02 -0.50
N SER A 39 -6.14 -17.70 -0.57
CA SER A 39 -5.47 -17.06 -1.70
C SER A 39 -3.95 -17.15 -1.62
N GLU A 40 -3.31 -17.53 -2.73
CA GLU A 40 -1.87 -17.36 -2.98
C GLU A 40 -1.44 -15.88 -2.86
N PHE A 41 -2.38 -14.93 -2.90
CA PHE A 41 -2.14 -13.50 -2.96
C PHE A 41 -2.50 -12.79 -1.65
N ALA A 42 -2.17 -13.39 -0.49
CA ALA A 42 -2.31 -12.79 0.85
C ALA A 42 -1.67 -11.39 0.99
N VAL A 43 -0.83 -11.01 0.02
CA VAL A 43 -0.35 -9.66 -0.25
C VAL A 43 -1.41 -8.58 -0.15
N PHE A 44 -2.55 -8.71 -0.84
CA PHE A 44 -3.53 -7.62 -0.90
C PHE A 44 -4.31 -7.49 0.40
N ARG A 45 -4.50 -8.60 1.14
CA ARG A 45 -4.90 -8.56 2.55
C ARG A 45 -3.90 -7.79 3.42
N SER A 46 -2.60 -8.07 3.34
CA SER A 46 -1.57 -7.33 4.10
C SER A 46 -1.55 -5.85 3.72
N LEU A 47 -1.65 -5.54 2.42
CA LEU A 47 -1.73 -4.17 1.94
C LEU A 47 -2.99 -3.45 2.45
N SER A 48 -4.15 -4.11 2.43
CA SER A 48 -5.39 -3.56 3.00
C SER A 48 -5.22 -3.23 4.49
N GLN A 49 -4.63 -4.15 5.25
CA GLN A 49 -4.37 -3.95 6.68
C GLN A 49 -3.39 -2.80 6.92
N HIS A 50 -2.35 -2.68 6.10
CA HIS A 50 -1.41 -1.56 6.19
C HIS A 50 -2.10 -0.23 5.90
N LEU A 51 -2.82 -0.11 4.78
CA LEU A 51 -3.53 1.12 4.42
C LEU A 51 -4.59 1.50 5.46
N PHE A 52 -5.32 0.52 6.02
CA PHE A 52 -6.25 0.76 7.11
C PHE A 52 -5.55 1.39 8.33
N ARG A 53 -4.40 0.85 8.74
CA ARG A 53 -3.60 1.43 9.84
C ARG A 53 -3.11 2.83 9.51
N THR A 54 -2.64 3.06 8.28
CA THR A 54 -2.20 4.39 7.83
C THR A 54 -3.33 5.41 7.90
N LEU A 55 -4.53 5.06 7.43
CA LEU A 55 -5.69 5.95 7.49
C LEU A 55 -6.15 6.20 8.93
N ALA A 56 -6.17 5.17 9.79
CA ALA A 56 -6.53 5.33 11.19
C ALA A 56 -5.57 6.26 11.96
N GLN A 57 -4.31 6.34 11.53
CA GLN A 57 -3.33 7.29 12.09
C GLN A 57 -3.42 8.70 11.48
N ASN A 58 -4.11 8.85 10.35
CA ASN A 58 -4.22 10.09 9.58
C ASN A 58 -5.69 10.34 9.22
N GLU A 59 -6.49 10.70 10.23
CA GLU A 59 -7.96 10.81 10.12
C GLU A 59 -8.45 11.77 9.03
N ASP A 60 -7.60 12.71 8.60
CA ASP A 60 -7.89 13.74 7.59
C ASP A 60 -7.22 13.50 6.23
N THR A 61 -6.82 12.25 5.93
CA THR A 61 -6.23 11.87 4.64
C THR A 61 -7.10 12.32 3.47
N ASP A 62 -6.51 13.11 2.57
CA ASP A 62 -7.15 13.54 1.33
C ASP A 62 -7.16 12.41 0.28
N VAL A 63 -8.14 12.45 -0.62
CA VAL A 63 -8.28 11.45 -1.68
C VAL A 63 -7.05 11.43 -2.59
N LEU A 64 -6.45 12.58 -2.91
CA LEU A 64 -5.26 12.66 -3.77
C LEU A 64 -4.03 12.04 -3.10
N ASP A 65 -3.90 12.19 -1.78
CA ASP A 65 -2.81 11.58 -1.02
C ASP A 65 -2.95 10.06 -1.01
N LEU A 66 -4.17 9.54 -0.79
CA LEU A 66 -4.43 8.10 -0.88
C LEU A 66 -4.15 7.57 -2.29
N LEU A 67 -4.61 8.26 -3.34
CA LEU A 67 -4.35 7.84 -4.71
C LEU A 67 -2.85 7.83 -5.02
N SER A 68 -2.11 8.83 -4.57
CA SER A 68 -0.65 8.88 -4.69
C SER A 68 0.01 7.70 -3.98
N LEU A 69 -0.45 7.36 -2.78
CA LEU A 69 0.00 6.18 -2.04
C LEU A 69 -0.33 4.88 -2.79
N ILE A 70 -1.55 4.71 -3.32
CA ILE A 70 -1.95 3.52 -4.10
C ILE A 70 -1.09 3.37 -5.36
N LEU A 71 -0.84 4.46 -6.10
CA LEU A 71 -0.01 4.45 -7.31
C LEU A 71 1.46 4.09 -7.02
N SER A 72 1.93 4.34 -5.80
CA SER A 72 3.27 3.94 -5.35
C SER A 72 3.47 2.40 -5.26
N TYR A 73 2.40 1.62 -5.38
CA TYR A 73 2.44 0.15 -5.39
C TYR A 73 2.55 -0.47 -6.78
N HIS A 74 2.80 0.31 -7.84
CA HIS A 74 3.05 -0.23 -9.20
C HIS A 74 4.17 -1.29 -9.24
N ASN A 75 5.11 -1.22 -8.30
CA ASN A 75 6.23 -2.16 -8.14
C ASN A 75 6.04 -3.10 -6.94
N LEU A 76 4.82 -3.35 -6.45
CA LEU A 76 4.55 -4.15 -5.24
C LEU A 76 5.27 -5.50 -5.22
N TYR A 77 5.33 -6.19 -6.36
CA TYR A 77 5.99 -7.50 -6.49
C TYR A 77 7.47 -7.42 -6.87
N THR A 78 8.04 -6.23 -7.08
CA THR A 78 9.43 -6.07 -7.53
C THR A 78 10.24 -5.09 -6.67
N ALA A 79 9.59 -4.41 -5.73
CA ALA A 79 10.22 -3.49 -4.80
C ALA A 79 11.18 -4.23 -3.88
N LYS A 80 12.43 -3.76 -3.83
CA LYS A 80 13.41 -4.19 -2.83
C LYS A 80 13.10 -3.54 -1.49
N CYS A 81 13.18 -4.31 -0.42
CA CYS A 81 13.11 -3.74 0.91
C CYS A 81 14.39 -2.95 1.21
N ALA A 82 14.26 -1.69 1.66
CA ALA A 82 15.42 -0.84 1.96
C ALA A 82 16.26 -1.35 3.15
N LYS A 83 15.68 -2.16 4.06
CA LYS A 83 16.40 -2.74 5.21
C LYS A 83 17.17 -4.02 4.88
N CYS A 84 16.51 -5.02 4.28
CA CYS A 84 17.14 -6.32 3.99
C CYS A 84 17.64 -6.46 2.53
N ASN A 85 17.45 -5.43 1.70
CA ASN A 85 17.84 -5.37 0.29
C ASN A 85 17.31 -6.54 -0.58
N SER A 86 16.22 -7.19 -0.15
CA SER A 86 15.68 -8.40 -0.77
C SER A 86 14.26 -8.21 -1.29
N ILE A 87 13.86 -9.05 -2.25
CA ILE A 87 12.52 -9.13 -2.84
C ILE A 87 11.92 -10.49 -2.46
N HIS A 88 10.95 -10.53 -1.54
CA HIS A 88 10.36 -11.80 -1.07
C HIS A 88 9.00 -12.10 -1.73
N SER A 89 8.49 -11.18 -2.54
CA SER A 89 7.18 -11.26 -3.22
C SER A 89 7.03 -12.49 -4.11
N SER A 90 8.10 -12.95 -4.78
CA SER A 90 8.06 -14.10 -5.69
C SER A 90 8.29 -15.46 -5.01
N GLN A 91 8.75 -15.47 -3.76
CA GLN A 91 9.08 -16.70 -3.01
C GLN A 91 8.03 -16.98 -1.94
N ASP A 92 7.70 -15.97 -1.14
CA ASP A 92 6.86 -16.13 0.06
C ASP A 92 5.59 -15.26 0.02
N ASN A 93 5.27 -14.65 -1.13
CA ASN A 93 4.15 -13.71 -1.26
C ASN A 93 4.15 -12.63 -0.16
N THR A 94 5.35 -12.17 0.23
CA THR A 94 5.56 -11.20 1.30
C THR A 94 6.25 -9.95 0.73
N PRO A 95 5.53 -9.05 0.04
CA PRO A 95 6.14 -7.87 -0.56
C PRO A 95 6.44 -6.78 0.47
N ALA A 96 7.29 -5.85 0.06
CA ALA A 96 7.53 -4.65 0.82
C ALA A 96 6.30 -3.73 0.72
N VAL A 97 5.34 -3.88 1.64
CA VAL A 97 4.08 -3.13 1.66
C VAL A 97 4.18 -1.77 2.36
N ILE A 98 5.16 -1.55 3.22
CA ILE A 98 5.30 -0.25 3.89
C ILE A 98 5.98 0.72 2.94
N ARG A 99 5.41 1.92 2.83
CA ARG A 99 5.86 3.02 1.96
C ARG A 99 6.18 4.24 2.80
N THR A 100 7.42 4.70 2.75
CA THR A 100 7.89 5.85 3.54
C THR A 100 8.72 6.76 2.66
N TRP A 101 8.34 8.03 2.58
CA TRP A 101 9.19 9.05 1.97
C TRP A 101 10.30 9.42 2.94
N VAL A 102 11.54 9.35 2.49
CA VAL A 102 12.71 9.79 3.25
C VAL A 102 13.50 10.81 2.43
N GLU A 103 14.09 11.78 3.10
CA GLU A 103 15.02 12.71 2.47
C GLU A 103 16.36 11.99 2.25
N SER A 104 16.88 12.03 1.03
CA SER A 104 18.21 11.55 0.68
C SER A 104 19.28 12.60 1.00
N ASP A 105 20.54 12.17 1.02
CA ASP A 105 21.70 13.07 1.15
C ASP A 105 21.76 14.15 0.06
N SER A 106 21.06 13.96 -1.06
CA SER A 106 20.91 14.94 -2.15
C SER A 106 19.72 15.89 -1.98
N SER A 107 19.09 15.93 -0.80
CA SER A 107 17.85 16.67 -0.51
C SER A 107 16.70 16.30 -1.45
N GLN A 108 16.71 15.08 -1.98
CA GLN A 108 15.63 14.53 -2.79
C GLN A 108 14.80 13.57 -1.94
N TRP A 109 13.48 13.68 -2.01
CA TRP A 109 12.60 12.72 -1.37
C TRP A 109 12.56 11.43 -2.18
N VAL A 110 12.97 10.33 -1.55
CA VAL A 110 12.95 9.00 -2.16
C VAL A 110 11.97 8.12 -1.39
N LEU A 111 11.15 7.39 -2.14
CA LEU A 111 10.24 6.42 -1.56
C LEU A 111 11.01 5.16 -1.18
N GLN A 112 11.09 4.89 0.12
CA GLN A 112 11.58 3.63 0.65
C GLN A 112 10.44 2.63 0.87
N CYS A 113 10.77 1.37 0.61
CA CYS A 113 9.86 0.25 0.68
C CYS A 113 10.33 -0.69 1.79
N HIS A 114 9.44 -1.14 2.68
CA HIS A 114 9.78 -2.09 3.73
C HIS A 114 8.81 -3.27 3.79
N HIS A 115 9.32 -4.48 4.05
CA HIS A 115 8.46 -5.55 4.55
C HIS A 115 7.93 -5.16 5.93
N GLU A 116 6.77 -5.68 6.34
CA GLU A 116 6.21 -5.39 7.66
C GLU A 116 7.19 -5.73 8.80
N SER A 117 7.85 -6.90 8.73
CA SER A 117 8.89 -7.31 9.68
C SER A 117 10.17 -6.50 9.62
N CYS A 118 10.35 -5.71 8.56
CA CYS A 118 11.52 -4.90 8.30
C CYS A 118 11.26 -3.41 8.49
N SER A 119 10.07 -3.00 8.96
CA SER A 119 9.81 -1.60 9.25
C SER A 119 10.84 -1.08 10.27
N PRO A 120 11.42 0.10 10.05
CA PRO A 120 11.91 0.88 11.18
C PRO A 120 10.66 1.22 12.01
N LEU A 121 10.61 0.78 13.26
CA LEU A 121 9.64 1.30 14.22
C LEU A 121 10.06 2.70 14.63
#